data_AF-A0A0G1E5L4-F1
#
_entry.id   AF-A0A0G1E5L4-F1
#
_cell.length_a   1.000
_cell.length_b   1.000
_cell.length_c   1.000
_cell.angle_alpha   90.00
_cell.angle_beta   90.00
_cell.angle_gamma   90.00
#
_symmetry.space_group_name_H-M   'P 1'
#
loop_
_entity.id
_entity.type
_entity.pdbx_description
1 polymer ?
#
loop_
_entity_poly.entity_id
_entity_poly.type
_entity_poly.pdbx_seq_one_letter_code
_entity_poly.pdbx_strand_id
1 'polypeptide(L)'
;MSRVIVDNKSFSLSEWYQQINHQLTHGLRAEDNKKRERLEVLFKTIGLRYDRPDKFAAETVARRQPEFLTYLKKNKNRFCAFRLVPQDAALPKLRMRGKTVSEALKWLDGQSVDFSKYNLEIVPHSEVTLWASIFMIQPQGIIGEIVQGGLNLLSMGQATTRPIFFKSDFKRWHFSEKNQAVAKIVQRATAHLLVKDRAIQQKLKRALKAKFINDYLAGYFEFFIPHQPHRGGAGRVWPDKKICFSDYNRLLPALVKLDDFILLAGHHGLSGVCAFRGRVRGKVRSVKLVEIGKSKFSAGDILVCEETSPDYLPLMKRAGAIVTDRGGLLSHAAIIARELKIPCIVGTVNATKILKDDETIVIDADAGVIKRI
;
A
#
# COMPACT_ATOMS: atom_id res chain seq x y z
N MET A 1 32.50 12.28 13.02
CA MET A 1 31.09 11.91 13.29
C MET A 1 30.48 11.40 11.99
N SER A 2 30.47 10.08 11.83
CA SER A 2 29.99 9.36 10.67
C SER A 2 28.52 9.70 10.39
N ARG A 3 28.26 10.33 9.24
CA ARG A 3 26.92 10.49 8.69
C ARG A 3 26.31 9.10 8.51
N VAL A 4 25.38 8.75 9.39
CA VAL A 4 24.42 7.68 9.13
C VAL A 4 23.68 8.08 7.86
N ILE A 5 23.97 7.39 6.75
CA ILE A 5 23.12 7.43 5.57
C ILE A 5 21.78 6.87 6.05
N VAL A 6 20.82 7.76 6.28
CA VAL A 6 19.45 7.39 6.61
C VAL A 6 18.87 6.76 5.36
N ASP A 7 19.04 5.45 5.24
CA ASP A 7 18.44 4.65 4.20
C ASP A 7 16.93 4.88 4.24
N ASN A 8 16.38 5.27 3.10
CA ASN A 8 15.05 5.84 2.89
C ASN A 8 13.95 5.07 3.67
N LYS A 9 13.61 5.51 4.89
CA LYS A 9 12.64 4.83 5.76
C LYS A 9 11.23 5.04 5.21
N SER A 10 10.79 4.13 4.35
CA SER A 10 9.37 3.97 4.00
C SER A 10 8.61 3.50 5.24
N PHE A 11 7.79 4.39 5.81
CA PHE A 11 6.87 4.08 6.90
C PHE A 11 5.72 3.21 6.37
N SER A 12 5.40 2.16 7.11
CA SER A 12 4.18 1.37 6.92
C SER A 12 2.95 2.19 7.28
N LEU A 13 1.80 1.79 6.76
CA LEU A 13 0.52 2.40 7.08
C LEU A 13 0.25 2.49 8.58
N SER A 14 0.60 1.43 9.34
CA SER A 14 0.44 1.45 10.80
C SER A 14 1.36 2.44 11.51
N GLU A 15 2.57 2.66 11.00
CA GLU A 15 3.51 3.66 11.55
C GLU A 15 3.00 5.08 11.28
N TRP A 16 2.30 5.30 10.16
CA TRP A 16 1.64 6.57 9.89
C TRP A 16 0.53 6.90 10.87
N TYR A 17 -0.40 5.97 11.09
CA TYR A 17 -1.46 6.16 12.08
C TYR A 17 -0.91 6.39 13.50
N GLN A 18 0.24 5.78 13.81
CA GLN A 18 0.95 6.02 15.07
C GLN A 18 1.43 7.47 15.21
N GLN A 19 2.01 8.06 14.15
CA GLN A 19 2.53 9.43 14.20
C GLN A 19 1.46 10.49 14.46
N ILE A 20 0.22 10.23 14.04
CA ILE A 20 -0.92 11.12 14.29
C ILE A 20 -1.74 10.73 15.53
N ASN A 21 -1.25 9.79 16.33
CA ASN A 21 -1.91 9.29 17.54
C ASN A 21 -3.35 8.81 17.29
N HIS A 22 -3.60 8.13 16.16
CA HIS A 22 -4.93 7.68 15.80
C HIS A 22 -5.38 6.51 16.69
N GLN A 23 -6.66 6.48 17.07
CA GLN A 23 -7.21 5.51 18.04
C GLN A 23 -7.05 4.04 17.61
N LEU A 24 -7.04 3.77 16.30
CA LEU A 24 -6.87 2.40 15.76
C LEU A 24 -5.40 1.94 15.63
N THR A 25 -4.41 2.74 16.05
CA THR A 25 -2.98 2.43 15.87
C THR A 25 -2.60 1.03 16.37
N HIS A 26 -2.97 0.68 17.60
CA HIS A 26 -2.67 -0.64 18.16
C HIS A 26 -3.31 -1.78 17.36
N GLY A 27 -4.57 -1.59 16.94
CA GLY A 27 -5.28 -2.56 16.12
C GLY A 27 -4.64 -2.74 14.74
N LEU A 28 -4.27 -1.64 14.07
CA LEU A 28 -3.63 -1.66 12.75
C LEU A 28 -2.24 -2.31 12.81
N ARG A 29 -1.47 -2.07 13.87
CA ARG A 29 -0.17 -2.73 14.08
C ARG A 29 -0.33 -4.23 14.31
N ALA A 30 -1.37 -4.64 15.05
CA ALA A 30 -1.70 -6.06 15.21
C ALA A 30 -2.13 -6.69 13.87
N GLU A 31 -2.90 -5.96 13.04
CA GLU A 31 -3.23 -6.40 11.68
C GLU A 31 -1.95 -6.60 10.84
N ASP A 32 -1.05 -5.62 10.74
CA ASP A 32 0.16 -5.76 9.92
C ASP A 32 1.09 -6.89 10.41
N ASN A 33 1.24 -7.05 11.72
CA ASN A 33 2.09 -8.10 12.29
C ASN A 33 1.56 -9.51 12.02
N LYS A 34 0.24 -9.72 12.06
CA LYS A 34 -0.38 -11.05 11.90
C LYS A 34 -0.90 -11.34 10.49
N LYS A 35 -0.64 -10.48 9.51
CA LYS A 35 -1.28 -10.60 8.18
C LYS A 35 -1.03 -11.92 7.47
N ARG A 36 0.18 -12.49 7.61
CA ARG A 36 0.51 -13.77 6.98
C ARG A 36 -0.15 -14.97 7.64
N GLU A 37 -0.37 -14.91 8.95
CA GLU A 37 -1.16 -15.92 9.65
C GLU A 37 -2.60 -15.91 9.13
N ARG A 38 -3.16 -14.71 8.91
CA ARG A 38 -4.51 -14.57 8.32
C ARG A 38 -4.54 -15.08 6.88
N LEU A 39 -3.57 -14.71 6.05
CA LEU A 39 -3.49 -15.18 4.66
C LEU A 39 -3.29 -16.69 4.57
N GLU A 40 -2.55 -17.31 5.50
CA GLU A 40 -2.41 -18.77 5.61
C GLU A 40 -3.77 -19.46 5.88
N VAL A 41 -4.60 -18.88 6.77
CA VAL A 41 -5.96 -19.40 7.02
C VAL A 41 -6.82 -19.27 5.76
N LEU A 42 -6.73 -18.16 5.03
CA LEU A 42 -7.46 -17.96 3.76
C LEU A 42 -6.98 -18.93 2.68
N PHE A 43 -5.67 -19.16 2.56
CA PHE A 43 -5.10 -20.15 1.66
C PHE A 43 -5.65 -21.55 1.93
N LYS A 44 -5.61 -22.00 3.20
CA LYS A 44 -6.10 -23.32 3.60
C LYS A 44 -7.61 -23.50 3.46
N THR A 45 -8.37 -22.41 3.50
CA THR A 45 -9.84 -22.46 3.58
C THR A 45 -10.52 -22.21 2.24
N ILE A 46 -9.99 -21.28 1.44
CA ILE A 46 -10.57 -20.87 0.14
C ILE A 46 -9.55 -20.86 -1.01
N GLY A 47 -8.33 -21.36 -0.79
CA GLY A 47 -7.30 -21.42 -1.83
C GLY A 47 -6.72 -20.06 -2.22
N LEU A 48 -6.84 -19.04 -1.36
CA LEU A 48 -6.32 -17.70 -1.63
C LEU A 48 -4.78 -17.70 -1.69
N ARG A 49 -4.23 -17.70 -2.90
CA ARG A 49 -2.77 -17.65 -3.11
C ARG A 49 -2.20 -16.34 -2.58
N TYR A 50 -1.10 -16.44 -1.83
CA TYR A 50 -0.43 -15.29 -1.21
C TYR A 50 1.08 -15.45 -1.17
N ASP A 51 1.81 -14.40 -0.79
CA ASP A 51 3.28 -14.31 -0.67
C ASP A 51 3.85 -15.15 0.50
N ARG A 52 3.48 -16.44 0.53
CA ARG A 52 3.79 -17.39 1.61
C ARG A 52 5.28 -17.44 1.91
N PRO A 53 5.72 -17.08 3.14
CA PRO A 53 7.12 -17.13 3.49
C PRO A 53 7.56 -18.56 3.79
N ASP A 54 8.82 -18.86 3.47
CA ASP A 54 9.53 -19.97 4.09
C ASP A 54 9.99 -19.51 5.48
N LYS A 55 9.70 -20.29 6.52
CA LYS A 55 9.98 -19.92 7.92
C LYS A 55 11.07 -20.80 8.51
N PHE A 56 11.98 -20.19 9.24
CA PHE A 56 13.06 -20.85 9.97
C PHE A 56 13.23 -20.20 11.34
N ALA A 57 13.75 -20.95 12.32
CA ALA A 57 14.38 -20.32 13.48
C ALA A 57 15.55 -19.47 12.98
N ALA A 58 15.71 -18.23 13.47
CA ALA A 58 16.76 -17.36 12.95
C ALA A 58 18.16 -17.94 13.27
N GLU A 59 18.30 -18.59 14.42
CA GLU A 59 19.52 -19.29 14.82
C GLU A 59 19.91 -20.44 13.87
N THR A 60 18.93 -21.22 13.38
CA THR A 60 19.17 -22.25 12.34
C THR A 60 19.88 -21.65 11.14
N VAL A 61 19.39 -20.50 10.68
CA VAL A 61 19.90 -19.83 9.49
C VAL A 61 21.26 -19.20 9.78
N ALA A 62 21.41 -18.49 10.89
CA ALA A 62 22.65 -17.85 11.31
C ALA A 62 23.79 -18.87 11.45
N ARG A 63 23.54 -20.02 12.09
CA ARG A 63 24.51 -21.11 12.25
C ARG A 63 24.67 -22.01 11.02
N ARG A 64 23.94 -21.74 9.92
CA ARG A 64 23.93 -22.54 8.68
C ARG A 64 23.72 -24.03 8.94
N GLN A 65 22.73 -24.35 9.78
CA GLN A 65 22.33 -25.73 10.07
C GLN A 65 21.94 -26.50 8.79
N PRO A 66 22.04 -27.86 8.77
CA PRO A 66 21.84 -28.67 7.57
C PRO A 66 20.50 -28.46 6.85
N GLU A 67 19.42 -28.23 7.60
CA GLU A 67 18.09 -27.97 7.04
C GLU A 67 18.07 -26.69 6.17
N PHE A 68 18.73 -25.63 6.64
CA PHE A 68 18.83 -24.37 5.89
C PHE A 68 19.80 -24.49 4.72
N LEU A 69 20.91 -25.23 4.86
CA LEU A 69 21.82 -25.48 3.74
C LEU A 69 21.12 -26.20 2.58
N THR A 70 20.24 -27.16 2.89
CA THR A 70 19.40 -27.83 1.88
C THR A 70 18.46 -26.85 1.17
N TYR A 71 17.83 -25.95 1.93
CA TYR A 71 17.00 -24.89 1.37
C TYR A 71 17.82 -23.93 0.49
N LEU A 72 19.00 -23.51 0.95
CA LEU A 72 19.89 -22.57 0.27
C LEU A 72 20.37 -23.13 -1.07
N LYS A 73 20.76 -24.41 -1.13
CA LYS A 73 21.15 -25.08 -2.39
C LYS A 73 20.09 -24.94 -3.48
N LYS A 74 18.81 -25.02 -3.10
CA LYS A 74 17.67 -24.92 -4.03
C LYS A 74 17.24 -23.48 -4.35
N ASN A 75 17.47 -22.54 -3.44
CA ASN A 75 16.86 -21.20 -3.49
C ASN A 75 17.87 -20.04 -3.52
N LYS A 76 19.18 -20.29 -3.61
CA LYS A 76 20.23 -19.25 -3.49
C LYS A 76 20.01 -18.01 -4.35
N ASN A 77 19.55 -18.19 -5.59
CA ASN A 77 19.34 -17.12 -6.57
C ASN A 77 17.91 -16.53 -6.53
N ARG A 78 17.06 -17.01 -5.62
CA ARG A 78 15.67 -16.55 -5.52
C ARG A 78 15.62 -15.18 -4.85
N PHE A 79 14.96 -14.22 -5.49
CA PHE A 79 14.69 -12.92 -4.86
C PHE A 79 13.75 -13.05 -3.68
N CYS A 80 14.06 -12.33 -2.62
CA CYS A 80 13.31 -12.40 -1.38
C CYS A 80 13.36 -11.11 -0.57
N ALA A 81 12.55 -11.09 0.49
CA ALA A 81 12.72 -10.23 1.62
C ALA A 81 12.99 -11.09 2.86
N PHE A 82 14.10 -10.84 3.54
CA PHE A 82 14.33 -11.40 4.87
C PHE A 82 13.63 -10.52 5.89
N ARG A 83 12.90 -11.15 6.81
CA ARG A 83 12.30 -10.48 7.96
C ARG A 83 12.65 -11.25 9.22
N LEU A 84 13.41 -10.62 10.10
CA LEU A 84 13.61 -11.08 11.46
C LEU A 84 12.42 -10.61 12.28
N VAL A 85 11.56 -11.56 12.63
CA VAL A 85 10.38 -11.35 13.46
C VAL A 85 10.75 -11.73 14.89
N PRO A 86 10.75 -10.77 15.83
CA PRO A 86 11.13 -11.07 17.20
C PRO A 86 10.05 -11.92 17.88
N GLN A 87 10.48 -12.80 18.78
CA GLN A 87 9.58 -13.55 19.66
C GLN A 87 9.03 -12.66 20.79
N ASP A 88 9.81 -11.65 21.20
CA ASP A 88 9.42 -10.61 22.15
C ASP A 88 9.09 -9.30 21.44
N ALA A 89 7.92 -8.72 21.72
CA ALA A 89 7.47 -7.46 21.13
C ALA A 89 8.34 -6.24 21.49
N ALA A 90 9.15 -6.30 22.55
CA ALA A 90 10.08 -5.24 22.93
C ALA A 90 11.30 -5.15 21.99
N LEU A 91 11.60 -6.20 21.24
CA LEU A 91 12.74 -6.25 20.32
C LEU A 91 12.41 -5.64 18.94
N PRO A 92 13.41 -5.06 18.25
CA PRO A 92 13.18 -4.46 16.95
C PRO A 92 12.94 -5.52 15.87
N LYS A 93 11.91 -5.29 15.04
CA LYS A 93 11.71 -6.06 13.81
C LYS A 93 12.69 -5.58 12.74
N LEU A 94 13.55 -6.46 12.24
CA LEU A 94 14.52 -6.13 11.19
C LEU A 94 14.10 -6.72 9.85
N ARG A 95 14.35 -5.99 8.77
CA ARG A 95 13.94 -6.41 7.42
C ARG A 95 14.86 -5.86 6.36
N MET A 96 14.97 -6.62 5.28
CA MET A 96 15.56 -6.22 4.02
C MET A 96 14.72 -6.79 2.87
N ARG A 97 14.87 -6.24 1.67
CA ARG A 97 14.10 -6.65 0.49
C ARG A 97 14.92 -6.47 -0.78
N GLY A 98 14.48 -7.12 -1.85
CA GLY A 98 15.04 -6.90 -3.19
C GLY A 98 16.43 -7.50 -3.40
N LYS A 99 16.81 -8.51 -2.61
CA LYS A 99 18.05 -9.25 -2.80
C LYS A 99 17.75 -10.74 -2.98
N THR A 100 18.68 -11.46 -3.59
CA THR A 100 18.65 -12.93 -3.62
C THR A 100 18.84 -13.52 -2.22
N VAL A 101 18.45 -14.78 -1.99
CA VAL A 101 18.67 -15.46 -0.70
C VAL A 101 20.15 -15.41 -0.30
N SER A 102 21.08 -15.62 -1.25
CA SER A 102 22.52 -15.55 -0.97
C SER A 102 23.01 -14.17 -0.57
N GLU A 103 22.50 -13.11 -1.19
CA GLU A 103 22.86 -11.74 -0.81
C GLU A 103 22.18 -11.30 0.50
N ALA A 104 20.97 -11.78 0.75
CA ALA A 104 20.25 -11.54 2.00
C ALA A 104 20.93 -12.22 3.20
N LEU A 105 21.63 -13.34 2.98
CA LEU A 105 22.47 -13.94 4.00
C LEU A 105 23.63 -13.03 4.42
N LYS A 106 24.28 -12.34 3.49
CA LYS A 106 25.33 -11.35 3.83
C LYS A 106 24.77 -10.21 4.70
N TRP A 107 23.53 -9.79 4.43
CA TRP A 107 22.84 -8.82 5.29
C TRP A 107 22.57 -9.40 6.69
N LEU A 108 22.13 -10.65 6.77
CA LEU A 108 21.87 -11.34 8.05
C LEU A 108 23.14 -11.43 8.89
N ASP A 109 24.27 -11.79 8.28
CA ASP A 109 25.57 -11.93 8.95
C ASP A 109 26.08 -10.59 9.54
N GLY A 110 25.63 -9.46 9.00
CA GLY A 110 25.93 -8.13 9.51
C GLY A 110 25.01 -7.65 10.65
N GLN A 111 24.02 -8.44 11.08
CA GLN A 111 23.10 -8.03 12.14
C GLN A 111 23.66 -8.39 13.52
N SER A 112 23.77 -7.40 14.41
CA SER A 112 24.19 -7.60 15.80
C SER A 112 22.97 -7.81 16.72
N VAL A 113 22.32 -8.97 16.57
CA VAL A 113 21.17 -9.37 17.41
C VAL A 113 21.33 -10.79 17.94
N ASP A 114 20.66 -11.09 19.06
CA ASP A 114 20.54 -12.44 19.57
C ASP A 114 19.52 -13.25 18.74
N PHE A 115 20.00 -14.03 17.78
CA PHE A 115 19.17 -14.80 16.85
C PHE A 115 18.28 -15.86 17.53
N SER A 116 18.57 -16.29 18.75
CA SER A 116 17.71 -17.23 19.48
C SER A 116 16.33 -16.62 19.79
N LYS A 117 16.26 -15.28 19.83
CA LYS A 117 15.03 -14.51 20.10
C LYS A 117 14.24 -14.15 18.85
N TYR A 118 14.60 -14.67 17.68
CA TYR A 118 13.97 -14.33 16.40
C TYR A 118 13.57 -15.56 15.58
N ASN A 119 12.52 -15.38 14.81
CA ASN A 119 12.22 -16.20 13.64
C ASN A 119 12.65 -15.46 12.38
N LEU A 120 13.13 -16.20 11.37
CA LEU A 120 13.38 -15.66 10.05
C LEU A 120 12.24 -16.07 9.11
N GLU A 121 11.59 -15.07 8.51
CA GLU A 121 10.71 -15.27 7.37
C GLU A 121 11.44 -14.88 6.07
N ILE A 122 11.55 -15.83 5.14
CA ILE A 122 12.06 -15.60 3.79
C ILE A 122 10.87 -15.48 2.84
N VAL A 123 10.46 -14.25 2.62
CA VAL A 123 9.29 -13.93 1.79
C VAL A 123 9.71 -13.93 0.32
N PRO A 124 9.06 -14.71 -0.57
CA PRO A 124 9.31 -14.62 -2.00
C PRO A 124 9.07 -13.18 -2.49
N HIS A 125 10.01 -12.64 -3.25
CA HIS A 125 9.90 -11.31 -3.85
C HIS A 125 10.10 -11.43 -5.35
N SER A 126 9.33 -10.67 -6.13
CA SER A 126 9.53 -10.56 -7.57
C SER A 126 10.26 -9.26 -7.86
N GLU A 127 11.30 -9.30 -8.71
CA GLU A 127 11.99 -8.08 -9.16
C GLU A 127 11.10 -7.22 -10.04
N VAL A 128 10.24 -7.88 -10.83
CA VAL A 128 9.37 -7.23 -11.81
C VAL A 128 7.94 -7.66 -11.52
N THR A 129 7.11 -6.71 -11.12
CA THR A 129 5.67 -6.94 -10.97
C THR A 129 4.96 -6.42 -12.21
N LEU A 130 4.08 -7.24 -12.81
CA LEU A 130 3.27 -6.83 -13.95
C LEU A 130 2.22 -5.81 -13.52
N TRP A 131 1.45 -6.17 -12.50
CA TRP A 131 0.37 -5.36 -11.96
C TRP A 131 0.33 -5.51 -10.45
N ALA A 132 0.05 -4.42 -9.75
CA ALA A 132 -0.21 -4.40 -8.33
C ALA A 132 -1.49 -3.62 -8.07
N SER A 133 -2.25 -4.03 -7.06
CA SER A 133 -3.50 -3.38 -6.70
C SER A 133 -3.70 -3.35 -5.21
N ILE A 134 -4.32 -2.27 -4.78
CA ILE A 134 -4.81 -2.03 -3.44
C ILE A 134 -6.32 -1.79 -3.55
N PHE A 135 -7.12 -2.50 -2.77
CA PHE A 135 -8.58 -2.34 -2.80
C PHE A 135 -9.26 -2.73 -1.50
N MET A 136 -10.51 -2.33 -1.35
CA MET A 136 -11.36 -2.61 -0.20
C MET A 136 -12.72 -3.14 -0.65
N ILE A 137 -13.29 -4.01 0.19
CA ILE A 137 -14.66 -4.52 0.06
C ILE A 137 -15.45 -4.09 1.31
N GLN A 138 -16.49 -3.30 1.09
CA GLN A 138 -17.29 -2.57 2.08
C GLN A 138 -18.78 -2.63 1.76
N PRO A 139 -19.69 -2.24 2.68
CA PRO A 139 -21.13 -2.35 2.45
C PRO A 139 -21.60 -1.64 1.17
N GLN A 140 -20.96 -0.52 0.84
CA GLN A 140 -21.26 0.31 -0.32
C GLN A 140 -20.71 -0.26 -1.64
N GLY A 141 -19.75 -1.19 -1.58
CA GLY A 141 -19.11 -1.71 -2.79
C GLY A 141 -17.67 -2.17 -2.62
N ILE A 142 -17.05 -2.39 -3.78
CA ILE A 142 -15.62 -2.64 -3.93
C ILE A 142 -14.99 -1.37 -4.49
N ILE A 143 -13.91 -0.88 -3.91
CA ILE A 143 -13.16 0.28 -4.43
C ILE A 143 -11.66 0.04 -4.34
N GLY A 144 -10.92 0.48 -5.35
CA GLY A 144 -9.48 0.34 -5.32
C GLY A 144 -8.78 1.02 -6.48
N GLU A 145 -7.49 0.74 -6.56
CA GLU A 145 -6.58 1.21 -7.58
C GLU A 145 -5.64 0.08 -8.01
N ILE A 146 -5.19 0.15 -9.26
CA ILE A 146 -4.29 -0.82 -9.86
C ILE A 146 -3.30 -0.09 -10.75
N VAL A 147 -2.02 -0.46 -10.65
CA VAL A 147 -0.92 0.17 -11.39
C VAL A 147 -0.06 -0.91 -12.03
N GLN A 148 0.54 -0.57 -13.16
CA GLN A 148 1.57 -1.39 -13.77
C GLN A 148 2.87 -1.23 -12.96
N GLY A 149 3.38 -2.32 -12.40
CA GLY A 149 4.53 -2.29 -11.49
C GLY A 149 4.20 -2.80 -10.08
N GLY A 150 5.07 -2.49 -9.12
CA GLY A 150 5.01 -3.01 -7.75
C GLY A 150 4.05 -2.26 -6.82
N LEU A 151 3.64 -2.91 -5.72
CA LEU A 151 2.76 -2.34 -4.69
C LEU A 151 3.30 -1.05 -4.07
N ASN A 152 4.63 -0.90 -4.04
CA ASN A 152 5.31 0.29 -3.53
C ASN A 152 4.92 1.57 -4.30
N LEU A 153 4.53 1.45 -5.57
CA LEU A 153 4.05 2.59 -6.36
C LEU A 153 2.71 3.13 -5.85
N LEU A 154 1.84 2.26 -5.34
CA LEU A 154 0.55 2.62 -4.76
C LEU A 154 0.70 3.08 -3.31
N SER A 155 1.45 2.32 -2.51
CA SER A 155 1.57 2.58 -1.06
C SER A 155 2.44 3.80 -0.75
N MET A 156 3.41 4.12 -1.60
CA MET A 156 4.31 5.27 -1.40
C MET A 156 3.99 6.44 -2.32
N GLY A 157 2.99 6.30 -3.21
CA GLY A 157 2.66 7.34 -4.18
C GLY A 157 3.81 7.64 -5.14
N GLN A 158 4.65 6.68 -5.50
CA GLN A 158 5.78 6.90 -6.42
C GLN A 158 5.50 6.41 -7.85
N ALA A 159 4.23 6.18 -8.18
CA ALA A 159 3.84 5.70 -9.49
C ALA A 159 4.30 6.65 -10.60
N THR A 160 5.12 6.14 -11.51
CA THR A 160 5.52 6.84 -12.75
C THR A 160 4.39 6.87 -13.77
N THR A 161 3.43 5.97 -13.63
CA THR A 161 2.20 5.89 -14.42
C THR A 161 0.99 6.14 -13.51
N ARG A 162 -0.05 6.78 -14.06
CA ARG A 162 -1.28 7.03 -13.32
C ARG A 162 -1.94 5.69 -12.95
N PRO A 163 -2.29 5.44 -11.67
CA PRO A 163 -3.08 4.28 -11.31
C PRO A 163 -4.44 4.31 -12.01
N ILE A 164 -4.93 3.14 -12.40
CA ILE A 164 -6.31 2.98 -12.85
C ILE A 164 -7.14 2.73 -11.60
N PHE A 165 -8.09 3.61 -11.36
CA PHE A 165 -8.99 3.52 -10.22
C PHE A 165 -10.26 2.77 -10.63
N PHE A 166 -10.85 2.02 -9.71
CA PHE A 166 -12.04 1.23 -9.98
C PHE A 166 -13.01 1.20 -8.81
N LYS A 167 -14.30 1.05 -9.13
CA LYS A 167 -15.36 0.80 -8.15
C LYS A 167 -16.42 -0.16 -8.67
N SER A 168 -17.08 -0.87 -7.77
CA SER A 168 -18.25 -1.70 -8.08
C SER A 168 -19.27 -1.68 -6.95
N ASP A 169 -20.56 -1.61 -7.30
CA ASP A 169 -21.70 -1.81 -6.40
C ASP A 169 -22.06 -3.31 -6.26
N PHE A 170 -21.09 -4.19 -6.47
CA PHE A 170 -21.22 -5.66 -6.60
C PHE A 170 -21.95 -6.15 -7.85
N LYS A 171 -22.49 -5.26 -8.70
CA LYS A 171 -23.19 -5.63 -9.93
C LYS A 171 -22.50 -5.05 -11.17
N ARG A 172 -22.19 -3.75 -11.13
CA ARG A 172 -21.60 -2.98 -12.23
C ARG A 172 -20.21 -2.53 -11.84
N TRP A 173 -19.29 -2.55 -12.80
CA TRP A 173 -17.92 -2.08 -12.62
C TRP A 173 -17.72 -0.75 -13.34
N HIS A 174 -17.05 0.17 -12.68
CA HIS A 174 -16.62 1.44 -13.25
C HIS A 174 -15.10 1.57 -13.07
N PHE A 175 -14.42 2.03 -14.11
CA PHE A 175 -12.98 2.24 -14.12
C PHE A 175 -12.70 3.67 -14.59
N SER A 176 -11.66 4.32 -14.05
CA SER A 176 -11.24 5.66 -14.48
C SER A 176 -10.75 5.69 -15.93
N GLU A 177 -10.29 4.54 -16.44
CA GLU A 177 -9.78 4.37 -17.79
C GLU A 177 -10.34 3.10 -18.43
N LYS A 178 -10.56 3.13 -19.75
CA LYS A 178 -11.01 1.97 -20.53
C LYS A 178 -9.84 1.02 -20.76
N ASN A 179 -9.66 0.05 -19.85
CA ASN A 179 -8.66 -1.01 -20.01
C ASN A 179 -9.27 -2.38 -19.67
N GLN A 180 -9.61 -3.17 -20.70
CA GLN A 180 -10.28 -4.45 -20.54
C GLN A 180 -9.39 -5.51 -19.87
N ALA A 181 -8.08 -5.46 -20.07
CA ALA A 181 -7.14 -6.38 -19.42
C ALA A 181 -7.11 -6.15 -17.90
N VAL A 182 -7.04 -4.88 -17.49
CA VAL A 182 -7.10 -4.45 -16.09
C VAL A 182 -8.43 -4.82 -15.45
N ALA A 183 -9.55 -4.57 -16.15
CA ALA A 183 -10.87 -4.97 -15.66
C ALA A 183 -10.95 -6.48 -15.36
N LYS A 184 -10.44 -7.32 -16.28
CA LYS A 184 -10.39 -8.78 -16.08
C LYS A 184 -9.49 -9.18 -14.90
N ILE A 185 -8.37 -8.48 -14.68
CA ILE A 185 -7.48 -8.74 -13.53
C ILE A 185 -8.21 -8.45 -12.21
N VAL A 186 -8.82 -7.28 -12.08
CA VAL A 186 -9.53 -6.85 -10.87
C VAL A 186 -10.73 -7.77 -10.57
N GLN A 187 -11.51 -8.11 -11.60
CA GLN A 187 -12.64 -9.04 -11.46
C GLN A 187 -12.20 -10.44 -11.04
N ARG A 188 -11.08 -10.95 -11.58
CA ARG A 188 -10.50 -12.24 -11.14
C ARG A 188 -9.99 -12.19 -9.70
N ALA A 189 -9.30 -11.12 -9.32
CA ALA A 189 -8.79 -10.94 -7.95
C ALA A 189 -9.95 -10.97 -6.95
N THR A 190 -10.99 -10.19 -7.21
CA THR A 190 -12.15 -10.07 -6.33
C THR A 190 -13.00 -11.35 -6.30
N ALA A 191 -13.05 -12.12 -7.39
CA ALA A 191 -13.71 -13.43 -7.41
C ALA A 191 -13.09 -14.44 -6.43
N HIS A 192 -11.79 -14.37 -6.14
CA HIS A 192 -11.16 -15.23 -5.11
C HIS A 192 -11.67 -14.94 -3.69
N LEU A 193 -12.32 -13.79 -3.49
CA LEU A 193 -12.86 -13.38 -2.20
C LEU A 193 -14.38 -13.60 -2.09
N LEU A 194 -15.03 -14.06 -3.16
CA LEU A 194 -16.45 -14.42 -3.18
C LEU A 194 -16.64 -15.84 -2.61
N VAL A 195 -17.18 -15.93 -1.40
CA VAL A 195 -17.34 -17.20 -0.68
C VAL A 195 -18.83 -17.47 -0.48
N LYS A 196 -19.48 -18.15 -1.42
CA LYS A 196 -20.94 -18.41 -1.36
C LYS A 196 -21.33 -19.43 -0.29
N ASP A 197 -20.43 -20.36 0.04
CA ASP A 197 -20.67 -21.41 1.02
C ASP A 197 -20.74 -20.85 2.46
N ARG A 198 -21.89 -21.03 3.11
CA ARG A 198 -22.16 -20.51 4.47
C ARG A 198 -21.34 -21.20 5.55
N ALA A 199 -21.01 -22.49 5.40
CA ALA A 199 -20.16 -23.21 6.35
C ALA A 199 -18.72 -22.68 6.27
N ILE A 200 -18.21 -22.43 5.07
CA ILE A 200 -16.90 -21.79 4.86
C ILE A 200 -16.89 -20.36 5.44
N GLN A 201 -17.94 -19.56 5.17
CA GLN A 201 -18.06 -18.24 5.79
C GLN A 201 -18.03 -18.33 7.32
N GLN A 202 -18.74 -19.29 7.92
CA GLN A 202 -18.77 -19.46 9.38
C GLN A 202 -17.40 -19.88 9.95
N LYS A 203 -16.67 -20.75 9.24
CA LYS A 203 -15.29 -21.12 9.58
C LYS A 203 -14.37 -19.89 9.59
N LEU A 204 -14.45 -19.05 8.56
CA LEU A 204 -13.65 -17.83 8.45
C LEU A 204 -14.06 -16.77 9.49
N LYS A 205 -15.36 -16.64 9.80
CA LYS A 205 -15.86 -15.78 10.90
C LYS A 205 -15.25 -16.19 12.23
N ARG A 206 -15.23 -17.49 12.55
CA ARG A 206 -14.64 -18.01 13.80
C ARG A 206 -13.12 -17.82 13.84
N ALA A 207 -12.41 -18.21 12.77
CA ALA A 207 -10.95 -18.19 12.75
C ALA A 207 -10.36 -16.78 12.66
N LEU A 208 -10.99 -15.89 11.87
CA LEU A 208 -10.44 -14.60 11.50
C LEU A 208 -11.31 -13.42 11.92
N LYS A 209 -12.38 -13.60 12.70
CA LYS A 209 -13.41 -12.56 12.94
C LYS A 209 -13.81 -11.86 11.64
N ALA A 210 -13.83 -12.62 10.54
CA ALA A 210 -14.10 -12.12 9.21
C ALA A 210 -15.54 -11.58 9.11
N LYS A 211 -15.76 -10.62 8.22
CA LYS A 211 -17.09 -10.14 7.85
C LYS A 211 -17.32 -10.48 6.37
N PHE A 212 -18.59 -10.67 6.01
CA PHE A 212 -18.99 -10.92 4.64
C PHE A 212 -20.06 -9.93 4.21
N ILE A 213 -19.96 -9.45 2.97
CA ILE A 213 -20.85 -8.45 2.36
C ILE A 213 -21.17 -8.95 0.97
N ASN A 214 -22.44 -9.24 0.69
CA ASN A 214 -22.85 -9.87 -0.57
C ASN A 214 -22.00 -11.11 -0.91
N ASP A 215 -21.72 -11.94 0.11
CA ASP A 215 -20.85 -13.13 0.07
C ASP A 215 -19.36 -12.87 -0.20
N TYR A 216 -18.94 -11.62 -0.39
CA TYR A 216 -17.54 -11.26 -0.45
C TYR A 216 -16.93 -11.14 0.94
N LEU A 217 -15.71 -11.65 1.12
CA LEU A 217 -14.90 -11.39 2.31
C LEU A 217 -14.61 -9.89 2.40
N ALA A 218 -15.17 -9.23 3.41
CA ALA A 218 -14.97 -7.80 3.64
C ALA A 218 -13.59 -7.54 4.24
N GLY A 219 -12.95 -6.46 3.79
CA GLY A 219 -11.59 -6.14 4.16
C GLY A 219 -10.89 -5.21 3.19
N TYR A 220 -9.69 -4.83 3.59
CA TYR A 220 -8.65 -4.26 2.75
C TYR A 220 -7.75 -5.37 2.23
N PHE A 221 -7.35 -5.29 0.96
CA PHE A 221 -6.56 -6.29 0.29
C PHE A 221 -5.50 -5.65 -0.59
N GLU A 222 -4.33 -6.28 -0.61
CA GLU A 222 -3.26 -5.99 -1.56
C GLU A 222 -2.98 -7.24 -2.36
N PHE A 223 -2.88 -7.11 -3.69
CA PHE A 223 -2.35 -8.18 -4.52
C PHE A 223 -1.35 -7.66 -5.54
N PHE A 224 -0.53 -8.57 -6.03
CA PHE A 224 0.37 -8.34 -7.14
C PHE A 224 0.40 -9.54 -8.07
N ILE A 225 0.81 -9.30 -9.32
CA ILE A 225 1.06 -10.33 -10.33
C ILE A 225 2.56 -10.32 -10.62
N PRO A 226 3.31 -11.35 -10.19
CA PRO A 226 4.74 -11.41 -10.47
C PRO A 226 4.99 -11.60 -11.97
N HIS A 227 6.05 -10.98 -12.48
CA HIS A 227 6.63 -11.27 -13.79
C HIS A 227 7.85 -12.17 -13.60
N GLN A 228 8.11 -13.05 -14.57
CA GLN A 228 9.41 -13.71 -14.67
C GLN A 228 10.23 -12.98 -15.75
N PRO A 229 11.47 -12.54 -15.46
CA PRO A 229 12.38 -12.17 -16.53
C PRO A 229 12.69 -13.40 -17.38
N HIS A 230 12.66 -13.24 -18.71
CA HIS A 230 13.12 -14.25 -19.64
C HIS A 230 14.66 -14.35 -19.55
N ARG A 231 15.15 -15.52 -19.09
CA ARG A 231 16.50 -16.13 -19.21
C ARG A 231 17.32 -16.25 -17.92
N GLY A 232 17.75 -17.49 -17.62
CA GLY A 232 19.01 -17.81 -16.93
C GLY A 232 19.00 -18.12 -15.44
N GLY A 233 17.98 -17.70 -14.67
CA GLY A 233 17.95 -17.92 -13.22
C GLY A 233 17.39 -19.29 -12.82
N ALA A 234 18.24 -20.22 -12.40
CA ALA A 234 17.82 -21.48 -11.78
C ALA A 234 17.03 -21.22 -10.48
N GLY A 235 15.70 -21.27 -10.60
CA GLY A 235 14.74 -21.15 -9.50
C GLY A 235 13.40 -20.71 -10.06
N ARG A 236 12.43 -21.64 -10.21
CA ARG A 236 11.05 -21.28 -10.58
C ARG A 236 10.44 -20.48 -9.43
N VAL A 237 10.57 -19.15 -9.45
CA VAL A 237 10.13 -18.35 -8.30
C VAL A 237 8.60 -18.21 -8.29
N TRP A 238 7.93 -18.08 -9.43
CA TRP A 238 6.46 -18.23 -9.54
C TRP A 238 6.16 -18.75 -10.94
N PRO A 239 5.81 -20.04 -11.16
CA PRO A 239 5.68 -20.60 -12.50
C PRO A 239 4.54 -20.00 -13.34
N ASP A 240 3.66 -19.20 -12.72
CA ASP A 240 2.43 -18.74 -13.34
C ASP A 240 2.24 -17.24 -13.08
N LYS A 241 1.85 -16.47 -14.11
CA LYS A 241 1.40 -15.06 -14.06
C LYS A 241 0.05 -14.93 -13.30
N LYS A 242 -0.04 -15.52 -12.11
CA LYS A 242 -1.24 -15.62 -11.26
C LYS A 242 -1.24 -14.54 -10.19
N ILE A 243 -2.44 -14.16 -9.78
CA ILE A 243 -2.69 -13.19 -8.70
C ILE A 243 -2.16 -13.76 -7.38
N CYS A 244 -1.43 -12.94 -6.65
CA CYS A 244 -0.84 -13.25 -5.35
C CYS A 244 -1.22 -12.15 -4.35
N PHE A 245 -1.93 -12.51 -3.30
CA PHE A 245 -2.27 -11.58 -2.22
C PHE A 245 -1.07 -11.36 -1.29
N SER A 246 -0.99 -10.18 -0.70
CA SER A 246 0.08 -9.81 0.24
C SER A 246 -0.43 -9.14 1.51
N ASP A 247 -1.70 -8.72 1.51
CA ASP A 247 -2.37 -8.21 2.70
C ASP A 247 -3.85 -8.60 2.73
N TYR A 248 -4.35 -8.74 3.95
CA TYR A 248 -5.77 -8.80 4.31
C TYR A 248 -5.92 -8.08 5.66
N ASN A 249 -6.46 -6.86 5.64
CA ASN A 249 -6.65 -6.05 6.84
C ASN A 249 -8.13 -5.78 7.10
N ARG A 250 -8.58 -6.07 8.32
CA ARG A 250 -10.01 -6.00 8.69
C ARG A 250 -10.45 -4.62 9.18
N LEU A 251 -9.51 -3.76 9.56
CA LEU A 251 -9.77 -2.48 10.22
C LEU A 251 -9.71 -1.29 9.28
N LEU A 252 -8.83 -1.33 8.27
CA LEU A 252 -8.67 -0.24 7.30
C LEU A 252 -9.97 0.18 6.58
N PRO A 253 -10.90 -0.74 6.23
CA PRO A 253 -12.16 -0.33 5.63
C PRO A 253 -13.03 0.56 6.54
N ALA A 254 -12.82 0.61 7.85
CA ALA A 254 -13.57 1.52 8.71
C ALA A 254 -13.10 2.98 8.58
N LEU A 255 -11.88 3.20 8.05
CA LEU A 255 -11.22 4.50 7.98
C LEU A 255 -11.42 5.23 6.65
N VAL A 256 -11.95 4.54 5.66
CA VAL A 256 -11.95 4.98 4.27
C VAL A 256 -13.34 4.74 3.71
N LYS A 257 -14.21 5.74 3.66
CA LYS A 257 -15.59 5.50 3.23
C LYS A 257 -15.70 5.62 1.72
N LEU A 258 -16.49 4.75 1.10
CA LEU A 258 -16.67 4.75 -0.35
C LEU A 258 -17.26 6.07 -0.88
N ASP A 259 -18.05 6.76 -0.06
CA ASP A 259 -18.67 8.05 -0.38
C ASP A 259 -17.66 9.19 -0.53
N ASP A 260 -16.45 9.03 0.01
CA ASP A 260 -15.36 10.02 -0.07
C ASP A 260 -14.70 10.02 -1.47
N PHE A 261 -14.96 8.99 -2.29
CA PHE A 261 -14.25 8.77 -3.54
C PHE A 261 -15.15 8.92 -4.77
N ILE A 262 -14.72 9.82 -5.64
CA ILE A 262 -15.32 10.02 -6.95
C ILE A 262 -14.26 9.68 -8.00
N LEU A 263 -14.58 8.65 -8.82
CA LEU A 263 -13.78 8.31 -10.00
C LEU A 263 -14.11 9.29 -11.10
N LEU A 264 -13.11 10.06 -11.53
CA LEU A 264 -13.26 10.89 -12.72
C LEU A 264 -13.10 10.02 -13.96
N ALA A 265 -14.16 9.95 -14.75
CA ALA A 265 -14.08 9.51 -16.14
C ALA A 265 -13.77 10.74 -17.01
N GLY A 266 -12.64 10.71 -17.73
CA GLY A 266 -12.46 11.53 -18.94
C GLY A 266 -12.37 13.05 -18.79
N HIS A 267 -11.85 13.62 -17.69
CA HIS A 267 -11.66 15.07 -17.63
C HIS A 267 -10.42 15.56 -18.39
N HIS A 268 -10.64 16.51 -19.32
CA HIS A 268 -9.61 17.36 -19.91
C HIS A 268 -9.33 18.54 -18.96
N GLY A 269 -8.12 18.65 -18.42
CA GLY A 269 -7.71 19.75 -17.52
C GLY A 269 -6.95 19.27 -16.27
N LEU A 270 -6.64 20.21 -15.37
CA LEU A 270 -5.94 19.90 -14.12
C LEU A 270 -6.90 19.20 -13.14
N SER A 271 -6.74 17.90 -12.97
CA SER A 271 -7.65 17.05 -12.21
C SER A 271 -6.92 15.87 -11.57
N GLY A 272 -7.53 15.28 -10.56
CA GLY A 272 -7.01 14.11 -9.85
C GLY A 272 -8.13 13.30 -9.22
N VAL A 273 -7.81 12.46 -8.24
CA VAL A 273 -8.78 11.67 -7.49
C VAL A 273 -9.14 12.39 -6.19
N CYS A 274 -10.44 12.50 -5.93
CA CYS A 274 -10.95 12.97 -4.65
C CYS A 274 -10.51 12.01 -3.54
N ALA A 275 -9.69 12.51 -2.61
CA ALA A 275 -9.31 11.80 -1.40
C ALA A 275 -10.15 12.22 -0.18
N PHE A 276 -10.56 13.49 -0.15
CA PHE A 276 -11.57 14.01 0.78
C PHE A 276 -12.31 15.17 0.12
N ARG A 277 -13.62 15.21 0.33
CA ARG A 277 -14.55 16.09 -0.40
C ARG A 277 -14.52 17.52 0.12
N GLY A 278 -15.07 18.44 -0.67
CA GLY A 278 -15.21 19.84 -0.32
C GLY A 278 -14.73 20.78 -1.41
N ARG A 279 -15.16 22.03 -1.29
CA ARG A 279 -14.86 23.09 -2.24
C ARG A 279 -14.23 24.26 -1.52
N VAL A 280 -13.13 24.77 -2.05
CA VAL A 280 -12.41 25.90 -1.46
C VAL A 280 -11.80 26.78 -2.54
N ARG A 281 -11.66 28.06 -2.24
CA ARG A 281 -10.86 29.02 -3.00
C ARG A 281 -9.68 29.43 -2.14
N GLY A 282 -8.47 29.42 -2.70
CA GLY A 282 -7.26 29.77 -1.95
C GLY A 282 -6.08 30.05 -2.86
N LYS A 283 -4.99 30.55 -2.26
CA LYS A 283 -3.72 30.80 -2.95
C LYS A 283 -2.89 29.53 -3.00
N VAL A 284 -2.29 29.25 -4.14
CA VAL A 284 -1.35 28.13 -4.31
C VAL A 284 -0.07 28.40 -3.54
N ARG A 285 0.36 27.38 -2.80
CA ARG A 285 1.69 27.24 -2.22
C ARG A 285 2.28 25.90 -2.63
N SER A 286 3.11 25.92 -3.66
CA SER A 286 3.88 24.79 -4.15
C SER A 286 5.12 24.59 -3.27
N VAL A 287 5.08 23.65 -2.34
CA VAL A 287 6.13 23.50 -1.32
C VAL A 287 6.90 22.19 -1.52
N LYS A 288 8.22 22.30 -1.75
CA LYS A 288 9.12 21.14 -1.75
C LYS A 288 9.54 20.78 -0.33
N LEU A 289 9.89 19.51 -0.11
CA LEU A 289 10.27 18.99 1.21
C LEU A 289 11.38 19.82 1.88
N VAL A 290 12.41 20.19 1.11
CA VAL A 290 13.55 20.97 1.58
C VAL A 290 13.22 22.44 1.91
N GLU A 291 12.05 22.92 1.51
CA GLU A 291 11.61 24.31 1.65
C GLU A 291 10.56 24.49 2.77
N ILE A 292 10.05 23.39 3.37
CA ILE A 292 8.97 23.43 4.37
C ILE A 292 9.24 24.47 5.46
N GLY A 293 10.42 24.42 6.09
CA GLY A 293 10.78 25.32 7.19
C GLY A 293 10.97 26.79 6.81
N LYS A 294 11.06 27.09 5.51
CA LYS A 294 11.21 28.45 4.98
C LYS A 294 9.96 28.94 4.23
N SER A 295 8.98 28.07 4.03
CA SER A 295 7.80 28.35 3.22
C SER A 295 6.92 29.40 3.90
N LYS A 296 6.57 30.46 3.16
CA LYS A 296 5.53 31.41 3.57
C LYS A 296 4.18 30.77 3.29
N PHE A 297 3.67 30.05 4.29
CA PHE A 297 2.37 29.39 4.21
C PHE A 297 1.40 30.09 5.15
N SER A 298 0.22 30.48 4.66
CA SER A 298 -0.86 31.11 5.45
C SER A 298 -2.01 30.13 5.68
N ALA A 299 -2.83 30.38 6.70
CA ALA A 299 -4.02 29.58 6.91
C ALA A 299 -4.99 29.75 5.72
N GLY A 300 -5.53 28.65 5.19
CA GLY A 300 -6.39 28.66 4.02
C GLY A 300 -5.67 28.61 2.67
N ASP A 301 -4.33 28.69 2.65
CA ASP A 301 -3.55 28.44 1.43
C ASP A 301 -3.75 26.99 0.95
N ILE A 302 -3.63 26.78 -0.36
CA ILE A 302 -3.73 25.46 -0.99
C ILE A 302 -2.33 24.89 -1.09
N LEU A 303 -2.08 23.82 -0.33
CA LEU A 303 -0.82 23.09 -0.37
C LEU A 303 -0.76 22.28 -1.67
N VAL A 304 0.22 22.58 -2.51
CA VAL A 304 0.54 21.82 -3.72
C VAL A 304 1.92 21.20 -3.54
N CYS A 305 2.07 19.89 -3.76
CA CYS A 305 3.37 19.22 -3.66
C CYS A 305 3.39 17.94 -4.50
N GLU A 306 4.58 17.36 -4.74
CA GLU A 306 4.65 16.10 -5.49
C GLU A 306 4.05 14.94 -4.68
N GLU A 307 4.49 14.82 -3.44
CA GLU A 307 4.02 13.87 -2.45
C GLU A 307 4.19 14.49 -1.05
N THR A 308 3.39 14.02 -0.08
CA THR A 308 3.50 14.46 1.32
C THR A 308 4.29 13.45 2.16
N SER A 309 5.05 13.94 3.13
CA SER A 309 5.71 13.18 4.21
C SER A 309 5.18 13.63 5.59
N PRO A 310 5.64 13.07 6.74
CA PRO A 310 5.20 13.56 8.04
C PRO A 310 5.60 15.02 8.27
N ASP A 311 6.68 15.47 7.62
CA ASP A 311 7.20 16.83 7.73
C ASP A 311 6.22 17.88 7.20
N TYR A 312 5.29 17.48 6.31
CA TYR A 312 4.25 18.35 5.79
C TYR A 312 3.08 18.55 6.77
N LEU A 313 2.98 17.76 7.86
CA LEU A 313 1.85 17.80 8.77
C LEU A 313 1.52 19.21 9.32
N PRO A 314 2.48 20.07 9.70
CA PRO A 314 2.20 21.43 10.12
C PRO A 314 1.54 22.29 9.02
N LEU A 315 1.95 22.11 7.77
CA LEU A 315 1.37 22.82 6.62
C LEU A 315 -0.02 22.28 6.30
N MET A 316 -0.17 20.95 6.27
CA MET A 316 -1.45 20.28 6.02
C MET A 316 -2.52 20.75 7.01
N LYS A 317 -2.22 20.86 8.30
CA LYS A 317 -3.14 21.37 9.34
C LYS A 317 -3.66 22.78 9.09
N ARG A 318 -2.94 23.59 8.32
CA ARG A 318 -3.28 25.00 8.05
C ARG A 318 -3.88 25.17 6.65
N ALA A 319 -3.79 24.15 5.81
CA ALA A 319 -4.18 24.24 4.41
C ALA A 319 -5.70 24.34 4.24
N GLY A 320 -6.15 25.14 3.28
CA GLY A 320 -7.55 25.15 2.84
C GLY A 320 -7.89 23.93 1.97
N ALA A 321 -6.89 23.43 1.23
CA ALA A 321 -6.95 22.16 0.52
C ALA A 321 -5.54 21.60 0.29
N ILE A 322 -5.47 20.30 0.00
CA ILE A 322 -4.24 19.58 -0.30
C ILE A 322 -4.32 19.01 -1.72
N VAL A 323 -3.32 19.32 -2.55
CA VAL A 323 -3.18 18.81 -3.91
C VAL A 323 -1.84 18.11 -4.04
N THR A 324 -1.84 16.86 -4.50
CA THR A 324 -0.61 16.12 -4.77
C THR A 324 -0.54 15.55 -6.18
N ASP A 325 0.63 15.65 -6.81
CA ASP A 325 0.85 15.04 -8.12
C ASP A 325 0.82 13.53 -8.07
N ARG A 326 1.26 12.96 -6.95
CA ARG A 326 1.28 11.53 -6.75
C ARG A 326 0.47 11.13 -5.53
N GLY A 327 0.14 9.84 -5.48
CA GLY A 327 -0.65 9.26 -4.40
C GLY A 327 -1.98 8.69 -4.88
N GLY A 328 -2.41 7.65 -4.18
CA GLY A 328 -3.66 6.93 -4.39
C GLY A 328 -4.65 7.11 -3.25
N LEU A 329 -5.67 6.24 -3.20
CA LEU A 329 -6.76 6.28 -2.20
C LEU A 329 -6.23 6.29 -0.75
N LEU A 330 -5.11 5.61 -0.54
CA LEU A 330 -4.51 5.35 0.76
C LEU A 330 -3.10 5.93 0.88
N SER A 331 -2.78 6.89 0.01
CA SER A 331 -1.57 7.69 0.18
C SER A 331 -1.60 8.45 1.51
N HIS A 332 -0.41 8.86 1.98
CA HIS A 332 -0.27 9.68 3.17
C HIS A 332 -1.15 10.94 3.08
N ALA A 333 -1.10 11.65 1.94
CA ALA A 333 -1.92 12.83 1.69
C ALA A 333 -3.41 12.55 1.91
N ALA A 334 -3.91 11.45 1.33
CA ALA A 334 -5.31 11.07 1.40
C ALA A 334 -5.75 10.74 2.84
N ILE A 335 -4.92 10.03 3.60
CA ILE A 335 -5.23 9.64 4.98
C ILE A 335 -5.29 10.87 5.89
N ILE A 336 -4.25 11.70 5.86
CA ILE A 336 -4.19 12.88 6.72
C ILE A 336 -5.27 13.89 6.35
N ALA A 337 -5.57 14.07 5.06
CA ALA A 337 -6.66 14.95 4.63
C ALA A 337 -8.01 14.54 5.23
N ARG A 338 -8.32 13.23 5.27
CA ARG A 338 -9.55 12.71 5.89
C ARG A 338 -9.60 12.97 7.39
N GLU A 339 -8.50 12.71 8.09
CA GLU A 339 -8.41 12.94 9.54
C GLU A 339 -8.53 14.42 9.91
N LEU A 340 -7.94 15.30 9.09
CA LEU A 340 -8.02 16.74 9.27
C LEU A 340 -9.31 17.35 8.70
N LYS A 341 -10.12 16.57 7.97
CA LYS A 341 -11.29 17.01 7.21
C LYS A 341 -11.00 18.16 6.25
N ILE A 342 -9.87 18.07 5.54
CA ILE A 342 -9.40 19.08 4.58
C ILE A 342 -9.62 18.55 3.16
N PRO A 343 -10.27 19.33 2.26
CA PRO A 343 -10.47 18.92 0.87
C PRO A 343 -9.16 18.50 0.22
N CYS A 344 -9.16 17.36 -0.48
CA CYS A 344 -7.93 16.80 -1.02
C CYS A 344 -8.12 16.12 -2.38
N ILE A 345 -7.24 16.48 -3.31
CA ILE A 345 -7.10 15.86 -4.62
C ILE A 345 -5.70 15.25 -4.72
N VAL A 346 -5.62 13.96 -5.00
CA VAL A 346 -4.33 13.26 -5.17
C VAL A 346 -4.18 12.73 -6.60
N GLY A 347 -2.94 12.48 -7.03
CA GLY A 347 -2.66 11.89 -8.33
C GLY A 347 -2.95 12.84 -9.50
N THR A 348 -2.67 14.13 -9.35
CA THR A 348 -2.81 15.13 -10.42
C THR A 348 -1.76 15.01 -11.52
N VAL A 349 -0.69 14.23 -11.30
CA VAL A 349 0.45 13.98 -12.21
C VAL A 349 1.35 15.19 -12.45
N ASN A 350 0.79 16.41 -12.59
CA ASN A 350 1.54 17.60 -13.01
C ASN A 350 1.03 18.95 -12.46
N ALA A 351 0.20 18.97 -11.41
CA ALA A 351 -0.20 20.19 -10.70
C ALA A 351 0.99 21.03 -10.25
N THR A 352 2.05 20.42 -9.70
CA THR A 352 3.24 21.18 -9.27
C THR A 352 3.96 21.89 -10.41
N LYS A 353 3.76 21.43 -11.64
CA LYS A 353 4.36 22.00 -12.86
C LYS A 353 3.46 23.05 -13.51
N ILE A 354 2.14 22.94 -13.32
CA ILE A 354 1.14 23.80 -13.95
C ILE A 354 0.78 24.99 -13.06
N LEU A 355 0.56 24.75 -11.76
CA LEU A 355 0.15 25.77 -10.81
C LEU A 355 1.34 26.59 -10.35
N LYS A 356 1.17 27.91 -10.29
CA LYS A 356 2.22 28.83 -9.84
C LYS A 356 1.95 29.30 -8.42
N ASP A 357 3.01 29.54 -7.66
CA ASP A 357 2.90 30.16 -6.34
C ASP A 357 2.13 31.49 -6.40
N ASP A 358 1.38 31.78 -5.34
CA ASP A 358 0.50 32.95 -5.19
C ASP A 358 -0.71 33.01 -6.14
N GLU A 359 -0.83 32.08 -7.09
CA GLU A 359 -2.00 31.96 -7.96
C GLU A 359 -3.25 31.62 -7.13
N THR A 360 -4.36 32.33 -7.35
CA THR A 360 -5.63 31.99 -6.71
C THR A 360 -6.39 31.00 -7.56
N ILE A 361 -6.77 29.86 -6.98
CA ILE A 361 -7.49 28.79 -7.67
C ILE A 361 -8.74 28.39 -6.88
N VAL A 362 -9.65 27.70 -7.55
CA VAL A 362 -10.79 26.99 -6.93
C VAL A 362 -10.54 25.49 -7.01
N ILE A 363 -10.59 24.84 -5.86
CA ILE A 363 -10.59 23.39 -5.73
C ILE A 363 -12.04 22.93 -5.60
N ASP A 364 -12.45 22.05 -6.50
CA ASP A 364 -13.67 21.26 -6.34
C ASP A 364 -13.26 19.81 -6.15
N ALA A 365 -12.98 19.42 -4.89
CA ALA A 365 -12.52 18.07 -4.58
C ALA A 365 -13.63 17.05 -4.83
N ASP A 366 -14.91 17.41 -4.64
CA ASP A 366 -16.04 16.55 -5.02
C ASP A 366 -15.96 16.14 -6.49
N ALA A 367 -15.66 17.10 -7.37
CA ALA A 367 -15.46 16.82 -8.78
C ALA A 367 -14.02 16.43 -9.15
N GLY A 368 -13.09 16.35 -8.18
CA GLY A 368 -11.66 16.12 -8.40
C GLY A 368 -11.00 17.09 -9.39
N VAL A 369 -11.52 18.31 -9.52
CA VAL A 369 -11.11 19.29 -10.54
C VAL A 369 -10.52 20.54 -9.88
N ILE A 370 -9.48 21.07 -10.51
CA ILE A 370 -8.82 22.32 -10.13
C ILE A 370 -9.06 23.36 -11.22
N LYS A 371 -9.64 24.51 -10.83
CA LYS A 371 -9.93 25.63 -11.74
C LYS A 371 -9.04 26.82 -11.42
N ARG A 372 -8.36 27.33 -12.43
CA ARG A 372 -7.59 28.58 -12.38
C ARG A 372 -8.55 29.75 -12.58
N ILE A 373 -8.32 30.87 -11.90
CA ILE A 373 -9.19 32.07 -11.95
C ILE A 373 -8.56 33.13 -12.83
#